data_AF-A0A519KTV2-F1
#
_entry.id   AF-A0A519KTV2-F1
#
_cell.length_a   1.000
_cell.length_b   1.000
_cell.length_c   1.000
_cell.angle_alpha   90.00
_cell.angle_beta   90.00
_cell.angle_gamma   90.00
#
_symmetry.space_group_name_H-M   'P 1'
#
loop_
_entity.id
_entity.type
_entity.pdbx_description
1 polymer ?
#
loop_
_entity_poly.entity_id
_entity_poly.type
_entity_poly.pdbx_seq_one_letter_code
_entity_poly.pdbx_strand_id
1 'polypeptide(L)'
;ITTQYLISDGFDIGTSMDPYRNFVYTSFQETATNISHRRVGTLAKQSGNVKLAKMCGVIAADEARHAKAYKHFVAKILELDPSEMILAFEDMMRKKIVMPAHLMRQSGQKAGELWGHFSDAAQRCMVYTGQDYINIMKDLLDEWKIEHVTGLTEKAEKAQEYLMKLPSRLQKITDRVSTPDLQFQFSWVKH
;
A
#
# COMPACT_ATOMS: atom_id res chain seq x y z
N ILE A 1 -19.88 -15.24 4.38
CA ILE A 1 -18.53 -15.83 4.62
C ILE A 1 -17.56 -15.07 3.74
N THR A 2 -16.59 -14.31 4.28
CA THR A 2 -15.65 -13.49 3.47
C THR A 2 -14.22 -14.04 3.55
N THR A 3 -13.71 -14.28 4.74
CA THR A 3 -12.33 -14.76 4.95
C THR A 3 -12.03 -16.07 4.23
N GLN A 4 -12.94 -17.05 4.27
CA GLN A 4 -12.77 -18.33 3.56
C GLN A 4 -12.65 -18.14 2.04
N TYR A 5 -13.44 -17.22 1.46
CA TYR A 5 -13.32 -16.91 0.05
C TYR A 5 -12.01 -16.24 -0.27
N LEU A 6 -11.57 -15.26 0.53
CA LEU A 6 -10.31 -14.59 0.29
C LEU A 6 -9.12 -15.57 0.34
N ILE A 7 -9.12 -16.52 1.27
CA ILE A 7 -8.10 -17.59 1.33
C ILE A 7 -8.18 -18.49 0.10
N SER A 8 -9.38 -18.90 -0.30
CA SER A 8 -9.58 -19.80 -1.45
C SER A 8 -9.28 -19.15 -2.80
N ASP A 9 -9.58 -17.85 -2.94
CA ASP A 9 -9.35 -17.08 -4.15
C ASP A 9 -7.87 -16.67 -4.28
N GLY A 10 -7.15 -16.61 -3.15
CA GLY A 10 -5.75 -16.23 -3.11
C GLY A 10 -5.53 -14.76 -3.49
N PHE A 11 -4.33 -14.47 -4.00
CA PHE A 11 -3.99 -13.16 -4.54
C PHE A 11 -2.84 -13.27 -5.55
N ASP A 12 -2.80 -12.35 -6.51
CA ASP A 12 -1.61 -12.05 -7.32
C ASP A 12 -1.26 -10.58 -7.11
N ILE A 13 -0.06 -10.35 -6.57
CA ILE A 13 0.46 -9.02 -6.24
C ILE A 13 1.51 -8.55 -7.25
N GLY A 14 1.71 -9.29 -8.35
CA GLY A 14 2.58 -8.90 -9.46
C GLY A 14 4.08 -8.99 -9.17
N THR A 15 4.46 -9.57 -8.03
CA THR A 15 5.84 -9.72 -7.60
C THR A 15 6.51 -11.00 -8.09
N SER A 16 5.72 -11.99 -8.55
CA SER A 16 6.18 -13.34 -8.89
C SER A 16 7.07 -13.94 -7.80
N MET A 17 8.19 -14.57 -8.16
CA MET A 17 9.19 -15.10 -7.22
C MET A 17 10.39 -14.16 -7.08
N ASP A 18 10.25 -12.89 -7.49
CA ASP A 18 11.33 -11.91 -7.50
C ASP A 18 11.45 -11.22 -6.12
N PRO A 19 12.57 -11.44 -5.39
CA PRO A 19 12.76 -10.85 -4.08
C PRO A 19 12.84 -9.31 -4.10
N TYR A 20 13.32 -8.70 -5.18
CA TYR A 20 13.46 -7.24 -5.30
C TYR A 20 12.06 -6.61 -5.32
N ARG A 21 11.17 -7.16 -6.15
CA ARG A 21 9.77 -6.74 -6.22
C ARG A 21 9.04 -6.99 -4.92
N ASN A 22 9.28 -8.14 -4.28
CA ASN A 22 8.68 -8.47 -2.99
C ASN A 22 9.06 -7.45 -1.91
N PHE A 23 10.34 -7.07 -1.79
CA PHE A 23 10.75 -6.11 -0.77
C PHE A 23 10.24 -4.69 -1.02
N VAL A 24 10.08 -4.27 -2.27
CA VAL A 24 9.38 -3.03 -2.60
C VAL A 24 7.91 -3.12 -2.16
N TYR A 25 7.24 -4.21 -2.53
CA TYR A 25 5.85 -4.45 -2.20
C TYR A 25 5.60 -4.44 -0.69
N THR A 26 6.37 -5.19 0.08
CA THR A 26 6.20 -5.27 1.54
C THR A 26 6.61 -3.98 2.23
N SER A 27 7.65 -3.28 1.78
CA SER A 27 8.00 -1.95 2.31
C SER A 27 6.83 -0.97 2.19
N PHE A 28 6.12 -1.02 1.05
CA PHE A 28 4.96 -0.19 0.81
C PHE A 28 3.76 -0.63 1.65
N GLN A 29 3.40 -1.91 1.60
CA GLN A 29 2.23 -2.46 2.29
C GLN A 29 2.34 -2.30 3.80
N GLU A 30 3.48 -2.60 4.41
CA GLU A 30 3.67 -2.47 5.86
C GLU A 30 3.58 -0.99 6.31
N THR A 31 4.00 -0.06 5.45
CA THR A 31 3.79 1.37 5.73
C THR A 31 2.31 1.73 5.62
N ALA A 32 1.58 1.19 4.64
CA ALA A 32 0.15 1.41 4.47
C ALA A 32 -0.69 0.83 5.63
N THR A 33 -0.37 -0.39 6.09
CA THR A 33 -1.04 -1.03 7.23
C THR A 33 -0.74 -0.28 8.53
N ASN A 34 0.50 0.18 8.75
CA ASN A 34 0.83 1.06 9.87
C ASN A 34 -0.06 2.30 9.91
N ILE A 35 -0.17 3.04 8.80
CA ILE A 35 -0.99 4.26 8.71
C ILE A 35 -2.45 3.93 9.01
N SER A 36 -2.98 2.89 8.35
CA SER A 36 -4.38 2.48 8.49
C SER A 36 -4.72 2.10 9.93
N HIS A 37 -3.89 1.27 10.57
CA HIS A 37 -4.10 0.85 11.97
C HIS A 37 -3.98 2.03 12.95
N ARG A 38 -3.02 2.95 12.77
CA ARG A 38 -2.92 4.15 13.61
C ARG A 38 -4.16 5.03 13.53
N ARG A 39 -4.73 5.19 12.32
CA ARG A 39 -5.93 6.01 12.12
C ARG A 39 -7.18 5.34 12.68
N VAL A 40 -7.38 4.06 12.42
CA VAL A 40 -8.48 3.29 13.06
C VAL A 40 -8.36 3.35 14.58
N GLY A 41 -7.15 3.23 15.12
CA GLY A 41 -6.91 3.38 16.56
C GLY A 41 -7.28 4.77 17.10
N THR A 42 -6.96 5.83 16.35
CA THR A 42 -7.38 7.21 16.68
C THR A 42 -8.90 7.36 16.68
N LEU A 43 -9.58 6.87 15.64
CA LEU A 43 -11.04 6.89 15.54
C LEU A 43 -11.70 6.11 16.70
N ALA A 44 -11.17 4.93 17.02
CA ALA A 44 -11.64 4.12 18.15
C ALA A 44 -11.45 4.86 19.49
N LYS A 45 -10.35 5.60 19.67
CA LYS A 45 -10.13 6.41 20.88
C LYS A 45 -11.14 7.55 20.96
N GLN A 46 -11.42 8.23 19.85
CA GLN A 46 -12.39 9.34 19.76
C GLN A 46 -13.82 8.88 20.06
N SER A 47 -14.18 7.64 19.70
CA SER A 47 -15.47 7.06 20.08
C SER A 47 -15.54 6.54 21.53
N GLY A 48 -14.49 6.76 22.33
CA GLY A 48 -14.40 6.29 23.71
C GLY A 48 -13.93 4.85 23.88
N ASN A 49 -13.68 4.11 22.79
CA ASN A 49 -13.21 2.73 22.85
C ASN A 49 -11.67 2.65 22.98
N VAL A 50 -11.18 2.93 24.18
CA VAL A 50 -9.74 2.94 24.49
C VAL A 50 -9.09 1.56 24.31
N LYS A 51 -9.82 0.47 24.56
CA LYS A 51 -9.29 -0.90 24.40
C LYS A 51 -8.99 -1.21 22.93
N LEU A 52 -9.94 -0.90 22.03
CA LEU A 52 -9.73 -1.06 20.59
C LEU A 52 -8.60 -0.16 20.08
N ALA A 53 -8.54 1.09 20.55
CA ALA A 53 -7.44 1.98 20.23
C ALA A 53 -6.06 1.39 20.60
N LYS A 54 -5.95 0.78 21.79
CA LYS A 54 -4.72 0.10 22.24
C LYS A 54 -4.37 -1.08 21.33
N MET A 55 -5.33 -1.92 20.96
CA MET A 55 -5.09 -3.06 20.07
C MET A 55 -4.58 -2.60 18.70
N CYS A 56 -5.23 -1.60 18.09
CA CYS A 56 -4.76 -1.02 16.83
C CYS A 56 -3.36 -0.39 16.95
N GLY A 57 -3.05 0.25 18.08
CA GLY A 57 -1.73 0.82 18.34
C GLY A 57 -0.61 -0.23 18.44
N VAL A 58 -0.89 -1.40 19.04
CA VAL A 58 0.06 -2.52 19.10
C VAL A 58 0.34 -3.06 17.69
N ILE A 59 -0.72 -3.35 16.92
CA ILE A 59 -0.55 -3.84 15.54
C ILE A 59 0.24 -2.83 14.72
N ALA A 60 -0.12 -1.55 14.77
CA ALA A 60 0.63 -0.50 14.07
C ALA A 60 2.11 -0.46 14.46
N ALA A 61 2.46 -0.65 15.73
CA ALA A 61 3.85 -0.67 16.16
C ALA A 61 4.63 -1.86 15.56
N ASP A 62 3.97 -2.98 15.33
CA ASP A 62 4.53 -4.16 14.67
C ASP A 62 4.78 -3.86 13.19
N GLU A 63 3.78 -3.31 12.48
CA GLU A 63 3.92 -2.96 11.06
C GLU A 63 5.00 -1.90 10.83
N ALA A 64 5.19 -0.97 11.78
CA ALA A 64 6.30 -0.02 11.71
C ALA A 64 7.67 -0.72 11.75
N ARG A 65 7.81 -1.77 12.55
CA ARG A 65 9.05 -2.56 12.64
C ARG A 65 9.25 -3.40 11.38
N HIS A 66 8.20 -4.01 10.85
CA HIS A 66 8.24 -4.73 9.57
C HIS A 66 8.63 -3.82 8.41
N ALA A 67 7.96 -2.67 8.28
CA ALA A 67 8.28 -1.67 7.26
C ALA A 67 9.75 -1.23 7.35
N LYS A 68 10.27 -0.99 8.55
CA LYS A 68 11.68 -0.63 8.75
C LYS A 68 12.62 -1.74 8.28
N ALA A 69 12.33 -3.01 8.58
CA ALA A 69 13.14 -4.13 8.15
C ALA A 69 13.15 -4.28 6.61
N TYR A 70 11.98 -4.23 5.97
CA TYR A 70 11.89 -4.36 4.51
C TYR A 70 12.54 -3.19 3.77
N LYS A 71 12.35 -1.95 4.25
CA LYS A 71 13.03 -0.77 3.69
C LYS A 71 14.54 -0.90 3.79
N HIS A 72 15.04 -1.47 4.89
CA HIS A 72 16.47 -1.72 5.07
C HIS A 72 17.02 -2.74 4.07
N PHE A 73 16.26 -3.80 3.75
CA PHE A 73 16.70 -4.76 2.72
C PHE A 73 16.84 -4.09 1.36
N VAL A 74 15.88 -3.25 0.95
CA VAL A 74 15.98 -2.50 -0.31
C VAL A 74 17.20 -1.57 -0.30
N ALA A 75 17.46 -0.86 0.80
CA ALA A 75 18.65 -0.02 0.93
C ALA A 75 19.96 -0.83 0.75
N LYS A 76 20.02 -2.05 1.31
CA LYS A 76 21.18 -2.94 1.12
C LYS A 76 21.31 -3.50 -0.28
N ILE A 77 20.21 -3.74 -0.96
CA ILE A 77 20.26 -4.14 -2.37
C ILE A 77 20.74 -2.97 -3.24
N LEU A 78 20.30 -1.72 -2.98
CA LEU A 78 20.78 -0.54 -3.72
C LEU A 78 22.31 -0.33 -3.59
N GLU A 79 22.92 -0.74 -2.49
CA GLU A 79 24.39 -0.70 -2.32
C GLU A 79 25.11 -1.74 -3.22
N LEU A 80 24.46 -2.84 -3.57
CA LEU A 80 25.06 -4.00 -4.25
C LEU A 80 24.67 -4.12 -5.73
N ASP A 81 23.39 -3.88 -6.04
CA ASP A 81 22.79 -4.00 -7.36
C ASP A 81 21.79 -2.84 -7.61
N PRO A 82 22.30 -1.61 -7.76
CA PRO A 82 21.46 -0.42 -7.86
C PRO A 82 20.58 -0.40 -9.10
N SER A 83 21.07 -0.94 -10.23
CA SER A 83 20.32 -0.92 -11.49
C SER A 83 19.10 -1.81 -11.43
N GLU A 84 19.24 -3.08 -11.03
CA GLU A 84 18.11 -4.01 -11.00
C GLU A 84 17.10 -3.64 -9.91
N MET A 85 17.55 -3.09 -8.79
CA MET A 85 16.65 -2.60 -7.74
C MET A 85 15.81 -1.41 -8.20
N ILE A 86 16.38 -0.45 -8.94
CA ILE A 86 15.60 0.64 -9.51
C ILE A 86 14.59 0.13 -10.55
N LEU A 87 14.99 -0.81 -11.41
CA LEU A 87 14.09 -1.40 -12.39
C LEU A 87 12.94 -2.17 -11.74
N ALA A 88 13.21 -2.92 -10.67
CA ALA A 88 12.18 -3.61 -9.90
C ALA A 88 11.22 -2.63 -9.21
N PHE A 89 11.73 -1.52 -8.65
CA PHE A 89 10.89 -0.50 -8.06
C PHE A 89 10.01 0.18 -9.11
N GLU A 90 10.57 0.55 -10.26
CA GLU A 90 9.82 1.10 -11.39
C GLU A 90 8.70 0.16 -11.85
N ASP A 91 9.01 -1.12 -12.05
CA ASP A 91 8.04 -2.13 -12.49
C ASP A 91 6.87 -2.27 -11.50
N MET A 92 7.17 -2.35 -10.19
CA MET A 92 6.14 -2.40 -9.15
C MET A 92 5.26 -1.15 -9.16
N MET A 93 5.85 0.03 -9.36
CA MET A 93 5.08 1.28 -9.42
C MET A 93 4.24 1.39 -10.69
N ARG A 94 4.70 0.85 -11.83
CA ARG A 94 3.93 0.78 -13.08
C ARG A 94 2.73 -0.17 -12.96
N LYS A 95 2.93 -1.32 -12.33
CA LYS A 95 1.86 -2.29 -12.04
C LYS A 95 0.86 -1.79 -10.99
N LYS A 96 1.23 -0.73 -10.25
CA LYS A 96 0.59 -0.25 -9.03
C LYS A 96 0.72 -1.27 -7.91
N ILE A 97 0.89 -0.79 -6.68
CA ILE A 97 0.92 -1.68 -5.52
C ILE A 97 -0.52 -2.17 -5.24
N VAL A 98 -0.79 -3.39 -5.68
CA VAL A 98 -2.10 -4.05 -5.54
C VAL A 98 -2.33 -4.42 -4.08
N MET A 99 -3.52 -4.16 -3.54
CA MET A 99 -3.85 -4.54 -2.17
C MET A 99 -4.02 -6.06 -2.05
N PRO A 100 -3.50 -6.71 -0.99
CA PRO A 100 -3.59 -8.17 -0.86
C PRO A 100 -5.02 -8.69 -0.90
N ALA A 101 -5.96 -7.93 -0.32
CA ALA A 101 -7.37 -8.27 -0.24
C ALA A 101 -8.20 -7.77 -1.44
N HIS A 102 -7.59 -7.45 -2.60
CA HIS A 102 -8.33 -6.90 -3.75
C HIS A 102 -9.38 -7.85 -4.35
N LEU A 103 -9.29 -9.16 -4.08
CA LEU A 103 -10.29 -10.16 -4.47
C LEU A 103 -11.42 -10.34 -3.43
N MET A 104 -11.49 -9.48 -2.42
CA MET A 104 -12.50 -9.55 -1.37
C MET A 104 -13.92 -9.62 -1.91
N ARG A 105 -14.70 -10.54 -1.35
CA ARG A 105 -16.11 -10.76 -1.69
C ARG A 105 -16.92 -11.30 -0.50
N GLN A 106 -18.24 -11.16 -0.58
CA GLN A 106 -19.19 -11.82 0.34
C GLN A 106 -19.98 -12.93 -0.40
N SER A 107 -20.78 -13.69 0.35
CA SER A 107 -21.59 -14.77 -0.22
C SER A 107 -22.51 -14.26 -1.32
N GLY A 108 -22.52 -14.96 -2.46
CA GLY A 108 -23.30 -14.57 -3.64
C GLY A 108 -22.60 -13.59 -4.60
N GLN A 109 -21.41 -13.10 -4.27
CA GLN A 109 -20.62 -12.20 -5.12
C GLN A 109 -19.48 -12.92 -5.85
N LYS A 110 -19.04 -12.35 -6.97
CA LYS A 110 -17.79 -12.75 -7.65
C LYS A 110 -16.58 -12.14 -6.94
N ALA A 111 -15.40 -12.71 -7.19
CA ALA A 111 -14.15 -12.24 -6.59
C ALA A 111 -13.91 -10.76 -6.91
N GLY A 112 -13.57 -9.98 -5.88
CA GLY A 112 -13.28 -8.55 -5.97
C GLY A 112 -14.49 -7.61 -5.99
N GLU A 113 -15.73 -8.11 -6.11
CA GLU A 113 -16.92 -7.23 -6.17
C GLU A 113 -17.11 -6.38 -4.90
N LEU A 114 -16.63 -6.84 -3.74
CA LEU A 114 -16.76 -6.08 -2.49
C LEU A 114 -15.64 -5.05 -2.30
N TRP A 115 -14.51 -5.23 -2.99
CA TRP A 115 -13.30 -4.45 -2.76
C TRP A 115 -13.51 -2.96 -2.98
N GLY A 116 -14.14 -2.57 -4.11
CA GLY A 116 -14.37 -1.15 -4.44
C GLY A 116 -15.19 -0.43 -3.37
N HIS A 117 -16.24 -1.07 -2.87
CA HIS A 117 -17.06 -0.52 -1.79
C HIS A 117 -16.28 -0.36 -0.48
N PHE A 118 -15.45 -1.34 -0.13
CA PHE A 118 -14.59 -1.28 1.05
C PHE A 118 -13.55 -0.15 0.93
N SER A 119 -12.87 -0.04 -0.20
CA SER A 119 -11.86 1.00 -0.43
C SER A 119 -12.47 2.40 -0.40
N ASP A 120 -13.66 2.59 -0.98
CA ASP A 120 -14.36 3.87 -0.94
C ASP A 120 -14.75 4.27 0.49
N ALA A 121 -15.22 3.31 1.29
CA ALA A 121 -15.53 3.55 2.70
C ALA A 121 -14.27 3.92 3.50
N ALA A 122 -13.16 3.20 3.31
CA ALA A 122 -11.89 3.52 3.96
C ALA A 122 -11.38 4.92 3.57
N GLN A 123 -11.55 5.31 2.31
CA GLN A 123 -11.17 6.64 1.82
C GLN A 123 -12.06 7.74 2.41
N ARG A 124 -13.38 7.56 2.44
CA ARG A 124 -14.32 8.53 3.06
C ARG A 124 -14.07 8.69 4.57
N CYS A 125 -13.72 7.61 5.26
CA CYS A 125 -13.35 7.65 6.68
C CYS A 125 -11.91 8.14 6.92
N MET A 126 -11.17 8.53 5.88
CA MET A 126 -9.77 8.98 5.94
C MET A 126 -8.82 7.94 6.57
N VAL A 127 -9.19 6.66 6.58
CA VAL A 127 -8.35 5.57 7.13
C VAL A 127 -7.16 5.32 6.21
N TYR A 128 -7.42 5.18 4.92
CA TYR A 128 -6.39 5.08 3.88
C TYR A 128 -6.93 5.66 2.58
N THR A 129 -6.16 6.55 1.97
CA THR A 129 -6.59 7.38 0.83
C THR A 129 -5.58 7.30 -0.31
N GLY A 130 -6.00 7.75 -1.50
CA GLY A 130 -5.07 7.98 -2.61
C GLY A 130 -3.90 8.91 -2.25
N GLN A 131 -4.09 9.86 -1.33
CA GLN A 131 -3.01 10.73 -0.86
C GLN A 131 -1.97 9.96 -0.04
N ASP A 132 -2.41 9.00 0.77
CA ASP A 132 -1.50 8.17 1.57
C ASP A 132 -0.61 7.32 0.68
N TYR A 133 -1.15 6.76 -0.40
CA TYR A 133 -0.37 6.06 -1.41
C TYR A 133 0.75 6.95 -1.97
N ILE A 134 0.44 8.20 -2.33
CA ILE A 134 1.41 9.16 -2.88
C ILE A 134 2.48 9.50 -1.82
N ASN A 135 2.06 9.71 -0.58
CA ASN A 135 2.97 10.04 0.51
C ASN A 135 3.92 8.89 0.82
N ILE A 136 3.43 7.65 0.90
CA ILE A 136 4.29 6.46 1.06
C ILE A 136 5.29 6.38 -0.08
N MET A 137 4.86 6.62 -1.33
CA MET A 137 5.79 6.63 -2.46
C MET A 137 6.90 7.66 -2.28
N LYS A 138 6.57 8.90 -1.91
CA LYS A 138 7.57 9.96 -1.66
C LYS A 138 8.51 9.57 -0.52
N ASP A 139 7.98 9.09 0.58
CA ASP A 139 8.77 8.64 1.73
C ASP A 139 9.77 7.53 1.33
N LEU A 140 9.37 6.60 0.46
CA LEU A 140 10.26 5.56 -0.05
C LEU A 140 11.33 6.10 -1.00
N LEU A 141 10.98 7.03 -1.90
CA LEU A 141 11.95 7.70 -2.78
C LEU A 141 13.02 8.42 -1.96
N ASP A 142 12.59 9.13 -0.91
CA ASP A 142 13.47 9.92 -0.05
C ASP A 142 14.33 9.01 0.86
N GLU A 143 13.72 8.02 1.52
CA GLU A 143 14.41 7.06 2.40
C GLU A 143 15.51 6.30 1.67
N TRP A 144 15.21 5.84 0.45
CA TRP A 144 16.17 5.12 -0.39
C TRP A 144 17.07 6.04 -1.22
N LYS A 145 16.89 7.37 -1.08
CA LYS A 145 17.66 8.40 -1.78
C LYS A 145 17.72 8.14 -3.28
N ILE A 146 16.59 7.76 -3.87
CA ILE A 146 16.51 7.29 -5.26
C ILE A 146 17.08 8.31 -6.24
N GLU A 147 16.88 9.61 -6.01
CA GLU A 147 17.45 10.69 -6.83
C GLU A 147 18.98 10.67 -6.91
N HIS A 148 19.65 10.21 -5.84
CA HIS A 148 21.09 10.27 -5.70
C HIS A 148 21.79 8.93 -5.98
N VAL A 149 21.05 7.90 -6.41
CA VAL A 149 21.66 6.64 -6.83
C VAL A 149 22.39 6.85 -8.15
N THR A 150 23.68 6.52 -8.17
CA THR A 150 24.56 6.67 -9.33
C THR A 150 25.12 5.33 -9.79
N GLY A 151 25.84 5.30 -10.93
CA GLY A 151 26.41 4.06 -11.46
C GLY A 151 25.35 3.15 -12.09
N LEU A 152 24.31 3.76 -12.65
CA LEU A 152 23.16 3.08 -13.23
C LEU A 152 23.40 2.75 -14.70
N THR A 153 22.77 1.68 -15.17
CA THR A 153 22.61 1.45 -16.61
C THR A 153 21.67 2.50 -17.21
N GLU A 154 21.78 2.76 -18.51
CA GLU A 154 20.90 3.70 -19.22
C GLU A 154 19.39 3.42 -19.00
N LYS A 155 19.03 2.13 -18.92
CA LYS A 155 17.65 1.71 -18.64
C LYS A 155 17.23 2.09 -17.21
N ALA A 156 18.12 1.89 -16.23
CA ALA A 156 17.85 2.22 -14.84
C ALA A 156 17.82 3.74 -14.59
N GLU A 157 18.60 4.55 -15.32
CA GLU A 157 18.50 6.01 -15.27
C GLU A 157 17.13 6.51 -15.73
N LYS A 158 16.59 5.96 -16.82
CA LYS A 158 15.23 6.28 -17.29
C LYS A 158 14.16 5.85 -16.28
N ALA A 159 14.36 4.72 -15.62
CA ALA A 159 13.48 4.21 -14.58
C ALA A 159 13.51 5.10 -13.31
N GLN A 160 14.69 5.54 -12.91
CA GLN A 160 14.89 6.52 -11.83
C GLN A 160 14.16 7.83 -12.15
N GLU A 161 14.33 8.39 -13.35
CA GLU A 161 13.63 9.60 -13.78
C GLU A 161 12.10 9.42 -13.76
N TYR A 162 11.60 8.27 -14.20
CA TYR A 162 10.18 7.93 -14.12
C TYR A 162 9.68 7.93 -12.67
N LEU A 163 10.40 7.26 -11.77
CA LEU A 163 10.07 7.15 -10.35
C LEU A 163 10.00 8.53 -9.69
N MET A 164 11.00 9.39 -9.91
CA MET A 164 11.04 10.74 -9.34
C MET A 164 9.89 11.63 -9.81
N LYS A 165 9.42 11.44 -11.05
CA LYS A 165 8.28 12.22 -11.60
C LYS A 165 6.92 11.66 -11.18
N LEU A 166 6.82 10.38 -10.83
CA LEU A 166 5.55 9.68 -10.65
C LEU A 166 4.67 10.26 -9.52
N PRO A 167 5.18 10.65 -8.33
CA PRO A 167 4.34 11.25 -7.28
C PRO A 167 3.58 12.48 -7.77
N SER A 168 4.24 13.36 -8.54
CA SER A 168 3.61 14.56 -9.10
C SER A 168 2.52 14.23 -10.13
N ARG A 169 2.69 13.14 -10.89
CA ARG A 169 1.70 12.65 -11.85
C ARG A 169 0.49 12.07 -11.13
N LEU A 170 0.71 11.27 -10.09
CA LEU A 170 -0.36 10.69 -9.29
C LEU A 170 -1.14 11.78 -8.55
N GLN A 171 -0.47 12.81 -8.01
CA GLN A 171 -1.13 13.95 -7.37
C GLN A 171 -2.15 14.61 -8.29
N LYS A 172 -1.76 14.94 -9.53
CA LYS A 172 -2.65 15.54 -10.54
C LYS A 172 -3.87 14.66 -10.86
N ILE A 173 -3.75 13.34 -10.75
CA ILE A 173 -4.86 12.40 -10.95
C ILE A 173 -5.77 12.43 -9.72
N THR A 174 -5.20 12.27 -8.53
CA THR A 174 -5.93 12.25 -7.25
C THR A 174 -6.71 13.54 -7.02
N ASP A 175 -6.16 14.71 -7.36
CA ASP A 175 -6.83 16.02 -7.22
C ASP A 175 -8.11 16.14 -8.06
N ARG A 176 -8.27 15.31 -9.10
CA ARG A 176 -9.44 15.30 -10.00
C ARG A 176 -10.47 14.24 -9.65
N VAL A 177 -10.13 13.31 -8.77
CA VAL A 177 -10.98 12.18 -8.41
C VAL A 177 -11.73 12.51 -7.14
N SER A 178 -13.05 12.64 -7.25
CA SER A 178 -13.92 12.69 -6.07
C SER A 178 -14.24 11.27 -5.61
N THR A 179 -14.26 11.07 -4.29
CA THR A 179 -14.70 9.78 -3.74
C THR A 179 -16.23 9.70 -3.88
N PRO A 180 -16.78 8.67 -4.54
CA PRO A 180 -18.22 8.56 -4.69
C PRO A 180 -18.91 8.51 -3.32
N ASP A 181 -19.99 9.27 -3.16
CA ASP A 181 -20.88 9.17 -2.02
C ASP A 181 -21.92 8.05 -2.27
N LEU A 182 -21.42 6.82 -2.32
CA LEU A 182 -22.23 5.62 -2.54
C LEU A 182 -22.55 4.98 -1.18
N GLN A 183 -23.84 4.91 -0.87
CA GLN A 183 -24.32 4.05 0.20
C GLN A 183 -24.25 2.60 -0.25
N PHE A 184 -23.51 1.79 0.52
CA PHE A 184 -23.42 0.35 0.32
C PHE A 184 -23.64 -0.35 1.66
N GLN A 185 -24.58 -1.30 1.69
CA GLN A 185 -24.86 -2.08 2.89
C GLN A 185 -23.94 -3.31 2.94
N PHE A 186 -22.95 -3.27 3.83
CA PHE A 186 -22.06 -4.40 4.06
C PHE A 186 -22.78 -5.50 4.85
N SER A 187 -22.69 -6.76 4.39
CA SER A 187 -23.25 -7.90 5.16
C SER A 187 -22.57 -8.12 6.52
N TRP A 188 -21.40 -7.50 6.74
CA TRP A 188 -20.64 -7.57 7.99
C TRP A 188 -21.31 -6.81 9.14
N VAL A 189 -22.09 -5.78 8.82
CA VAL A 189 -22.76 -4.93 9.80
C VAL A 189 -24.25 -5.24 9.68
N LYS A 190 -24.73 -6.19 10.49
CA LYS A 190 -26.16 -6.42 10.65
C LYS A 190 -26.72 -5.38 11.62
N HIS A 191 -27.82 -4.75 11.24
CA HIS A 191 -28.67 -3.99 12.17
C HIS A 191 -29.48 -4.93 13.04
#